data_AF-A0A318P0U1-F1
#
_entry.id   AF-A0A318P0U1-F1
#
_cell.length_a   1.000
_cell.length_b   1.000
_cell.length_c   1.000
_cell.angle_alpha   90.00
_cell.angle_beta   90.00
_cell.angle_gamma   90.00
#
_symmetry.space_group_name_H-M   'P 1'
#
loop_
_entity.id
_entity.type
_entity.pdbx_description
1 polymer ?
#
loop_
_entity_poly.entity_id
_entity_poly.type
_entity_poly.pdbx_seq_one_letter_code
_entity_poly.pdbx_strand_id
1 'polypeptide(L)'
;MRLEILPVLGIGHVTEGDDLAAVIATAAPWLRDGDVLVVTSKIVSKAEGRLVDVPADGPERLAARDEVLAGETVRVVASRGPTRIVQTQHGFVMASAGIDASNVDKTQLVLLPVDPDASARALRDALRERYDLDVAVIISDTMGRPWRNGLTDVALGVAGMPAIRDHRGEVDPYGNELQLTQMAVVDELAGAGELIKGKCDQVPVAVVRGYFSATNPDDAGGARALVRDAAQDLFSLGTAEARAAGLADAATLADGRGPTPVDLTAVRRAIDAVAGVVTPGTVFTLVDEAEVRAGLVAEMPGWPDGAALVLGSAPTPVEPIGLVRFGADLHRLRVALAAEGVGSTLLPPPPGSPASAALAL
;
A
#
# COMPACT_ATOMS: atom_id res chain seq x y z
N MET A 1 -21.06 1.56 -27.81
CA MET A 1 -19.69 1.05 -27.97
C MET A 1 -19.75 -0.47 -28.10
N ARG A 2 -19.01 -1.07 -29.04
CA ARG A 2 -18.83 -2.52 -29.14
C ARG A 2 -17.36 -2.81 -28.85
N LEU A 3 -17.09 -3.69 -27.89
CA LEU A 3 -15.75 -4.14 -27.56
C LEU A 3 -15.55 -5.57 -28.08
N GLU A 4 -14.38 -5.83 -28.65
CA GLU A 4 -13.93 -7.15 -29.06
C GLU A 4 -12.62 -7.47 -28.33
N ILE A 5 -12.48 -8.72 -27.86
CA ILE A 5 -11.28 -9.21 -27.18
C ILE A 5 -10.71 -10.35 -28.03
N LEU A 6 -9.55 -10.13 -28.63
CA LEU A 6 -8.97 -11.00 -29.64
C LEU A 6 -7.63 -11.57 -29.15
N PRO A 7 -7.37 -12.89 -29.24
CA PRO A 7 -6.09 -13.45 -28.85
C PRO A 7 -5.03 -13.23 -29.95
N VAL A 8 -3.79 -12.92 -29.56
CA VAL A 8 -2.65 -12.99 -30.47
C VAL A 8 -2.00 -14.37 -30.36
N LEU A 9 -2.35 -15.23 -31.31
CA LEU A 9 -1.83 -16.60 -31.39
C LEU A 9 -0.48 -16.63 -32.12
N GLY A 10 0.35 -17.64 -31.83
CA GLY A 10 1.58 -17.91 -32.60
C GLY A 10 2.82 -17.13 -32.16
N ILE A 11 2.79 -16.44 -31.00
CA ILE A 11 3.97 -15.76 -30.42
C ILE A 11 5.07 -16.76 -30.00
N GLY A 12 4.68 -17.96 -29.53
CA GLY A 12 5.64 -18.98 -29.11
C GLY A 12 6.39 -18.63 -27.83
N HIS A 13 7.62 -19.14 -27.70
CA HIS A 13 8.47 -18.90 -26.53
C HIS A 13 9.33 -17.64 -26.72
N VAL A 14 9.18 -16.69 -25.79
CA VAL A 14 10.02 -15.49 -25.70
C VAL A 14 11.21 -15.76 -24.80
N THR A 15 12.38 -15.26 -25.21
CA THR A 15 13.68 -15.36 -24.55
C THR A 15 14.32 -13.98 -24.43
N GLU A 16 15.45 -13.91 -23.72
CA GLU A 16 16.18 -12.66 -23.51
C GLU A 16 16.64 -12.04 -24.83
N GLY A 17 16.36 -10.74 -25.00
CA GLY A 17 16.70 -9.98 -26.20
C GLY A 17 15.71 -10.09 -27.36
N ASP A 18 14.64 -10.88 -27.22
CA ASP A 18 13.62 -10.98 -28.28
C ASP A 18 12.90 -9.65 -28.53
N ASP A 19 12.72 -9.33 -29.81
CA ASP A 19 12.04 -8.12 -30.25
C ASP A 19 10.52 -8.30 -30.21
N LEU A 20 9.90 -7.93 -29.08
CA LEU A 20 8.47 -8.08 -28.87
C LEU A 20 7.61 -7.39 -29.92
N ALA A 21 8.02 -6.23 -30.43
CA ALA A 21 7.24 -5.53 -31.45
C ALA A 21 7.21 -6.34 -32.76
N ALA A 22 8.37 -6.87 -33.18
CA ALA A 22 8.45 -7.71 -34.37
C ALA A 22 7.68 -9.02 -34.23
N VAL A 23 7.79 -9.67 -33.06
CA VAL A 23 7.06 -10.90 -32.75
C VAL A 23 5.55 -10.66 -32.78
N ILE A 24 5.07 -9.60 -32.12
CA ILE A 24 3.64 -9.26 -32.08
C ILE A 24 3.11 -8.86 -33.46
N ALA A 25 3.81 -8.00 -34.19
CA ALA A 25 3.39 -7.57 -35.53
C ALA A 25 3.32 -8.75 -36.52
N THR A 26 4.24 -9.71 -36.40
CA THR A 26 4.23 -10.94 -37.22
C THR A 26 3.06 -11.85 -36.86
N ALA A 27 2.77 -12.01 -35.56
CA ALA A 27 1.69 -12.87 -35.07
C ALA A 27 0.30 -12.26 -35.29
N ALA A 28 0.20 -10.93 -35.33
CA ALA A 28 -1.04 -10.19 -35.50
C ALA A 28 -0.96 -9.16 -36.64
N PRO A 29 -0.84 -9.60 -37.91
CA PRO A 29 -0.85 -8.70 -39.07
C PRO A 29 -2.20 -8.00 -39.29
N TRP A 30 -3.20 -8.35 -38.49
CA TRP A 30 -4.56 -7.80 -38.47
C TRP A 30 -4.76 -6.67 -37.45
N LEU A 31 -3.70 -6.30 -36.70
CA LEU A 31 -3.69 -5.12 -35.85
C LEU A 31 -4.03 -3.87 -36.65
N ARG A 32 -4.66 -2.90 -35.98
CA ARG A 32 -5.01 -1.61 -36.57
C ARG A 32 -4.95 -0.51 -35.52
N ASP A 33 -4.94 0.73 -35.99
CA ASP A 33 -4.95 1.90 -35.13
C ASP A 33 -6.13 1.90 -34.14
N GLY A 34 -5.84 2.37 -32.92
CA GLY A 34 -6.80 2.41 -31.81
C GLY A 34 -7.02 1.08 -31.09
N ASP A 35 -6.33 0.00 -31.49
CA ASP A 35 -6.29 -1.24 -30.71
C ASP A 35 -5.52 -1.03 -29.38
N VAL A 36 -5.94 -1.76 -28.34
CA VAL A 36 -5.24 -1.82 -27.04
C VAL A 36 -4.62 -3.20 -26.87
N LEU A 37 -3.30 -3.26 -26.82
CA LEU A 37 -2.57 -4.50 -26.58
C LEU A 37 -2.40 -4.70 -25.07
N VAL A 38 -3.01 -5.76 -24.53
CA VAL A 38 -2.79 -6.23 -23.16
C VAL A 38 -1.75 -7.33 -23.20
N VAL A 39 -0.53 -6.98 -22.80
CA VAL A 39 0.69 -7.80 -22.88
C VAL A 39 1.04 -8.28 -21.48
N THR A 40 1.17 -9.59 -21.27
CA THR A 40 1.60 -10.09 -19.96
C THR A 40 3.03 -9.63 -19.63
N SER A 41 3.24 -9.22 -18.38
CA SER A 41 4.55 -8.86 -17.81
C SER A 41 5.60 -9.93 -18.08
N LYS A 42 5.22 -11.21 -18.08
CA LYS A 42 6.14 -12.34 -18.22
C LYS A 42 6.95 -12.32 -19.52
N ILE A 43 6.34 -11.99 -20.66
CA ILE A 43 7.11 -11.93 -21.92
C ILE A 43 7.97 -10.67 -22.00
N VAL A 44 7.55 -9.58 -21.37
CA VAL A 44 8.35 -8.36 -21.22
C VAL A 44 9.57 -8.65 -20.35
N SER A 45 9.35 -9.24 -19.16
CA SER A 45 10.42 -9.68 -18.26
C SER A 45 11.43 -10.60 -18.93
N LYS A 46 10.96 -11.58 -19.73
CA LYS A 46 11.85 -12.47 -20.46
C LYS A 46 12.69 -11.72 -21.49
N ALA A 47 12.06 -10.91 -22.34
CA ALA A 47 12.75 -10.11 -23.35
C ALA A 47 13.77 -9.14 -22.72
N GLU A 48 13.48 -8.61 -21.54
CA GLU A 48 14.34 -7.68 -20.79
C GLU A 48 15.37 -8.37 -19.86
N GLY A 49 15.52 -9.69 -19.91
CA GLY A 49 16.52 -10.41 -19.10
C GLY A 49 16.22 -10.42 -17.60
N ARG A 50 14.95 -10.32 -17.21
CA ARG A 50 14.49 -10.38 -15.80
C ARG A 50 14.30 -11.81 -15.30
N LEU A 51 15.18 -12.71 -15.70
CA LEU A 51 15.24 -14.09 -15.22
C LEU A 51 16.36 -14.21 -14.17
N VAL A 52 16.08 -14.96 -13.11
CA VAL A 52 17.08 -15.28 -12.07
C VAL A 52 17.18 -16.78 -11.92
N ASP A 53 18.42 -17.29 -12.01
CA ASP A 53 18.71 -18.69 -11.79
C ASP A 53 18.64 -19.05 -10.31
N VAL A 54 18.04 -20.20 -10.03
CA VAL A 54 17.83 -20.73 -8.68
C VAL A 54 17.95 -22.27 -8.70
N PRO A 55 18.32 -22.91 -7.58
CA PRO A 55 18.31 -24.37 -7.48
C PRO A 55 16.93 -24.96 -7.85
N ALA A 56 16.90 -26.13 -8.49
CA ALA A 56 15.65 -26.73 -9.00
C ALA A 56 14.64 -27.07 -7.89
N ASP A 57 15.12 -27.49 -6.72
CA ASP A 57 14.33 -27.89 -5.57
C ASP A 57 15.13 -27.77 -4.26
N GLY A 58 14.56 -28.26 -3.16
CA GLY A 58 15.22 -28.31 -1.87
C GLY A 58 15.17 -27.01 -1.04
N PRO A 59 15.72 -27.03 0.18
CA PRO A 59 15.81 -25.86 1.05
C PRO A 59 16.66 -24.74 0.43
N GLU A 60 17.63 -25.06 -0.42
CA GLU A 60 18.48 -24.10 -1.12
C GLU A 60 17.66 -23.26 -2.11
N ARG A 61 16.68 -23.85 -2.80
CA ARG A 61 15.75 -23.10 -3.66
C ARG A 61 14.93 -22.11 -2.85
N LEU A 62 14.44 -22.52 -1.68
CA LEU A 62 13.63 -21.66 -0.82
C LEU A 62 14.46 -20.47 -0.32
N ALA A 63 15.69 -20.71 0.12
CA ALA A 63 16.61 -19.66 0.55
C ALA A 63 16.92 -18.67 -0.60
N ALA A 64 17.23 -19.17 -1.80
CA ALA A 64 17.47 -18.32 -2.96
C ALA A 64 16.23 -17.50 -3.33
N ARG A 65 15.03 -18.09 -3.30
CA ARG A 65 13.78 -17.37 -3.54
C ARG A 65 13.51 -16.29 -2.50
N ASP A 66 13.80 -16.55 -1.23
CA ASP A 66 13.65 -15.57 -0.16
C ASP A 66 14.64 -14.41 -0.30
N GLU A 67 15.87 -14.67 -0.75
CA GLU A 67 16.87 -13.64 -1.07
C GLU A 67 16.41 -12.75 -2.24
N VAL A 68 15.94 -13.36 -3.33
CA VAL A 68 15.38 -12.63 -4.47
C VAL A 68 14.16 -11.80 -4.04
N LEU A 69 13.26 -12.37 -3.25
CA LEU A 69 12.11 -11.65 -2.70
C LEU A 69 12.54 -10.45 -1.86
N ALA A 70 13.57 -10.58 -1.03
CA ALA A 70 14.09 -9.48 -0.23
C ALA A 70 14.65 -8.35 -1.12
N GLY A 71 15.34 -8.68 -2.21
CA GLY A 71 15.84 -7.69 -3.18
C GLY A 71 14.73 -6.90 -3.89
N GLU A 72 13.59 -7.54 -4.15
CA GLU A 72 12.42 -6.93 -4.80
C GLU A 72 11.43 -6.28 -3.81
N THR A 73 11.73 -6.27 -2.51
CA THR A 73 10.84 -5.80 -1.43
C THR A 73 11.34 -4.51 -0.80
N VAL A 74 10.49 -3.47 -0.77
CA VAL A 74 10.68 -2.26 0.03
C VAL A 74 10.29 -2.50 1.48
N ARG A 75 9.12 -3.13 1.68
CA ARG A 75 8.62 -3.48 3.02
C ARG A 75 7.64 -4.64 2.94
N VAL A 76 7.54 -5.38 4.03
CA VAL A 76 6.50 -6.40 4.23
C VAL A 76 5.22 -5.71 4.70
N VAL A 77 4.10 -6.01 4.04
CA VAL A 77 2.77 -5.52 4.42
C VAL A 77 2.07 -6.55 5.31
N ALA A 78 2.07 -7.81 4.89
CA ALA A 78 1.42 -8.89 5.64
C ALA A 78 2.09 -10.24 5.39
N SER A 79 2.09 -11.10 6.41
CA SER A 79 2.65 -12.45 6.34
C SER A 79 1.67 -13.50 6.82
N ARG A 80 1.61 -14.63 6.13
CA ARG A 80 0.87 -15.83 6.58
C ARG A 80 1.61 -17.09 6.13
N GLY A 81 2.27 -17.74 7.08
CA GLY A 81 3.18 -18.85 6.76
C GLY A 81 4.25 -18.39 5.76
N PRO A 82 4.50 -19.12 4.65
CA PRO A 82 5.49 -18.73 3.66
C PRO A 82 5.03 -17.60 2.72
N THR A 83 3.74 -17.25 2.73
CA THR A 83 3.20 -16.20 1.88
C THR A 83 3.46 -14.83 2.48
N ARG A 84 4.04 -13.93 1.68
CA ARG A 84 4.23 -12.52 2.03
C ARG A 84 3.51 -11.65 1.01
N ILE A 85 2.77 -10.66 1.50
CA ILE A 85 2.32 -9.49 0.74
C ILE A 85 3.34 -8.39 1.02
N VAL A 86 3.93 -7.84 -0.03
CA VAL A 86 5.03 -6.88 0.06
C VAL A 86 4.76 -5.70 -0.86
N GLN A 87 5.37 -4.57 -0.52
CA GLN A 87 5.48 -3.43 -1.43
C GLN A 87 6.76 -3.60 -2.27
N THR A 88 6.63 -3.55 -3.59
CA THR A 88 7.78 -3.58 -4.52
C THR A 88 8.38 -2.19 -4.71
N GLN A 89 9.54 -2.10 -5.38
CA GLN A 89 10.17 -0.82 -5.74
C GLN A 89 9.27 0.05 -6.65
N HIS A 90 8.38 -0.57 -7.42
CA HIS A 90 7.36 0.11 -8.22
C HIS A 90 6.25 0.75 -7.37
N GLY A 91 6.09 0.29 -6.13
CA GLY A 91 4.99 0.65 -5.23
C GLY A 91 3.82 -0.34 -5.25
N PHE A 92 3.87 -1.41 -6.06
CA PHE A 92 2.80 -2.43 -6.06
C PHE A 92 2.77 -3.19 -4.73
N VAL A 93 1.57 -3.37 -4.18
CA VAL A 93 1.35 -4.18 -2.97
C VAL A 93 0.74 -5.52 -3.37
N MET A 94 1.57 -6.56 -3.45
CA MET A 94 1.18 -7.85 -4.02
C MET A 94 1.91 -9.02 -3.37
N ALA A 95 1.44 -10.24 -3.67
CA ALA A 95 2.05 -11.45 -3.18
C ALA A 95 3.43 -11.68 -3.81
N SER A 96 4.43 -11.98 -2.97
CA SER A 96 5.78 -12.36 -3.40
C SER A 96 6.43 -11.42 -4.43
N ALA A 97 6.14 -10.11 -4.36
CA ALA A 97 6.67 -9.09 -5.27
C ALA A 97 6.40 -9.32 -6.78
N GLY A 98 5.41 -10.15 -7.14
CA GLY A 98 5.18 -10.54 -8.53
C GLY A 98 6.22 -11.52 -9.08
N ILE A 99 7.07 -12.09 -8.21
CA ILE A 99 8.01 -13.14 -8.58
C ILE A 99 7.24 -14.40 -8.95
N ASP A 100 7.41 -14.85 -10.18
CA ASP A 100 6.72 -16.01 -10.73
C ASP A 100 7.70 -17.16 -11.02
N ALA A 101 7.27 -18.38 -10.74
CA ALA A 101 8.01 -19.62 -11.05
C ALA A 101 7.28 -20.48 -12.10
N SER A 102 6.17 -19.99 -12.65
CA SER A 102 5.35 -20.67 -13.65
C SER A 102 5.71 -20.24 -15.08
N ASN A 103 5.53 -21.14 -16.04
CA ASN A 103 5.85 -20.91 -17.46
C ASN A 103 7.32 -20.52 -17.70
N VAL A 104 8.22 -20.99 -16.84
CA VAL A 104 9.68 -20.97 -16.95
C VAL A 104 10.27 -22.30 -16.54
N ASP A 105 11.57 -22.50 -16.81
CA ASP A 105 12.28 -23.67 -16.30
C ASP A 105 12.23 -23.71 -14.76
N LYS A 106 12.23 -24.92 -14.20
CA LYS A 106 12.25 -25.08 -12.75
C LYS A 106 13.47 -24.42 -12.12
N THR A 107 14.59 -24.25 -12.80
CA THR A 107 15.78 -23.58 -12.27
C THR A 107 15.72 -22.06 -12.38
N GLN A 108 14.56 -21.48 -12.68
CA GLN A 108 14.44 -20.04 -12.88
C GLN A 108 13.25 -19.42 -12.15
N LEU A 109 13.38 -18.14 -11.86
CA LEU A 109 12.32 -17.23 -11.45
C LEU A 109 12.22 -16.07 -12.44
N VAL A 110 11.01 -15.57 -12.65
CA VAL A 110 10.75 -14.36 -13.42
C VAL A 110 10.47 -13.22 -12.46
N LEU A 111 11.21 -12.12 -12.61
CA LEU A 111 10.96 -10.87 -11.89
C LEU A 111 10.13 -9.94 -12.77
N LEU A 112 9.46 -8.96 -12.17
CA LEU A 112 8.75 -7.94 -12.93
C LEU A 112 9.74 -7.09 -13.78
N PRO A 113 9.27 -6.49 -14.90
CA PRO A 113 10.02 -5.46 -15.61
C PRO A 113 10.39 -4.34 -14.65
N VAL A 114 11.58 -3.73 -14.78
CA VAL A 114 12.05 -2.69 -13.84
C VAL A 114 11.25 -1.39 -13.95
N ASP A 115 10.77 -1.08 -15.16
CA ASP A 115 9.88 0.05 -15.39
C ASP A 115 8.83 -0.34 -16.43
N PRO A 116 7.74 -1.03 -16.03
CA PRO A 116 6.73 -1.53 -16.97
C PRO A 116 6.07 -0.43 -17.82
N ASP A 117 5.99 0.80 -17.30
CA ASP A 117 5.53 1.97 -18.06
C ASP A 117 6.51 2.33 -19.18
N ALA A 118 7.82 2.26 -18.91
CA ALA A 118 8.84 2.46 -19.95
C ALA A 118 8.83 1.34 -20.98
N SER A 119 8.65 0.08 -20.55
CA SER A 119 8.48 -1.07 -21.45
C SER A 119 7.26 -0.91 -22.36
N ALA A 120 6.13 -0.44 -21.82
CA ALA A 120 4.91 -0.17 -22.59
C ALA A 120 5.16 0.89 -23.67
N ARG A 121 5.84 2.01 -23.30
CA ARG A 121 6.20 3.08 -24.23
C ARG A 121 7.13 2.59 -25.33
N ALA A 122 8.20 1.89 -24.96
CA ALA A 122 9.16 1.35 -25.91
C ALA A 122 8.51 0.39 -26.93
N LEU A 123 7.60 -0.48 -26.47
CA LEU A 123 6.86 -1.38 -27.35
C LEU A 123 5.92 -0.61 -28.28
N ARG A 124 5.18 0.37 -27.76
CA ARG A 124 4.31 1.23 -28.55
C ARG A 124 5.09 2.00 -29.62
N ASP A 125 6.16 2.67 -29.23
CA ASP A 125 7.00 3.48 -30.13
C ASP A 125 7.59 2.60 -31.24
N ALA A 126 8.09 1.42 -30.88
CA ALA A 126 8.58 0.44 -31.84
C ALA A 126 7.51 -0.03 -32.85
N LEU A 127 6.27 -0.28 -32.39
CA LEU A 127 5.17 -0.66 -33.27
C LEU A 127 4.79 0.48 -34.22
N ARG A 128 4.76 1.71 -33.71
CA ARG A 128 4.46 2.91 -34.48
C ARG A 128 5.53 3.20 -35.53
N GLU A 129 6.79 3.23 -35.14
CA GLU A 129 7.91 3.60 -36.03
C GLU A 129 8.14 2.58 -37.14
N ARG A 130 7.98 1.28 -36.85
CA ARG A 130 8.38 0.20 -37.74
C ARG A 130 7.24 -0.43 -38.52
N TYR A 131 6.02 -0.32 -38.01
CA TYR A 131 4.83 -0.95 -38.60
C TYR A 131 3.68 0.04 -38.86
N ASP A 132 3.88 1.33 -38.59
CA ASP A 132 2.87 2.39 -38.77
C ASP A 132 1.55 2.08 -38.04
N LEU A 133 1.67 1.51 -36.82
CA LEU A 133 0.54 1.14 -35.97
C LEU A 133 0.45 2.08 -34.76
N ASP A 134 -0.62 2.87 -34.68
CA ASP A 134 -0.92 3.69 -33.50
C ASP A 134 -1.84 2.95 -32.52
N VAL A 135 -1.22 2.24 -31.58
CA VAL A 135 -1.90 1.42 -30.57
C VAL A 135 -1.61 1.94 -29.16
N ALA A 136 -2.45 1.53 -28.20
CA ALA A 136 -2.11 1.61 -26.78
C ALA A 136 -1.56 0.27 -26.29
N VAL A 137 -0.70 0.31 -25.28
CA VAL A 137 -0.08 -0.89 -24.69
C VAL A 137 -0.31 -0.87 -23.19
N ILE A 138 -0.80 -1.98 -22.64
CA ILE A 138 -0.92 -2.25 -21.22
C ILE A 138 -0.04 -3.46 -20.92
N ILE A 139 0.93 -3.31 -20.01
CA ILE A 139 1.64 -4.44 -19.43
C ILE A 139 0.84 -4.92 -18.23
N SER A 140 0.33 -6.16 -18.27
CA SER A 140 -0.52 -6.72 -17.22
C SER A 140 0.17 -7.83 -16.44
N ASP A 141 -0.21 -7.97 -15.17
CA ASP A 141 0.15 -9.14 -14.38
C ASP A 141 -0.99 -9.58 -13.48
N THR A 142 -0.92 -10.83 -13.05
CA THR A 142 -1.97 -11.47 -12.27
C THR A 142 -1.81 -11.18 -10.79
N MET A 143 -2.84 -10.59 -10.18
CA MET A 143 -2.81 -10.20 -8.78
C MET A 143 -4.06 -10.66 -8.02
N GLY A 144 -3.87 -10.98 -6.73
CA GLY A 144 -4.97 -11.11 -5.78
C GLY A 144 -5.49 -9.74 -5.34
N ARG A 145 -6.60 -9.70 -4.60
CA ARG A 145 -7.09 -8.45 -4.00
C ARG A 145 -7.79 -8.69 -2.67
N PRO A 146 -7.74 -7.73 -1.73
CA PRO A 146 -8.38 -7.88 -0.43
C PRO A 146 -9.86 -8.27 -0.54
N TRP A 147 -10.30 -9.14 0.37
CA TRP A 147 -11.70 -9.56 0.58
C TRP A 147 -12.39 -10.26 -0.59
N ARG A 148 -11.67 -10.69 -1.63
CA ARG A 148 -12.23 -11.47 -2.75
C ARG A 148 -11.37 -12.69 -3.05
N ASN A 149 -12.02 -13.83 -3.27
CA ASN A 149 -11.36 -15.03 -3.77
C ASN A 149 -11.14 -14.93 -5.29
N GLY A 150 -10.05 -15.51 -5.76
CA GLY A 150 -9.67 -15.50 -7.17
C GLY A 150 -8.72 -14.34 -7.52
N LEU A 151 -8.02 -14.52 -8.64
CA LEU A 151 -7.07 -13.55 -9.18
C LEU A 151 -7.73 -12.76 -10.32
N THR A 152 -7.20 -11.59 -10.63
CA THR A 152 -7.48 -10.84 -11.85
C THR A 152 -6.18 -10.26 -12.36
N ASP A 153 -6.09 -10.03 -13.66
CA ASP A 153 -5.02 -9.19 -14.17
C ASP A 153 -5.28 -7.72 -13.83
N VAL A 154 -4.20 -7.02 -13.54
CA VAL A 154 -4.12 -5.57 -13.31
C VAL A 154 -3.01 -4.99 -14.19
N ALA A 155 -3.04 -3.69 -14.44
CA ALA A 155 -2.01 -3.00 -15.18
C ALA A 155 -0.80 -2.70 -14.28
N LEU A 156 0.39 -3.11 -14.73
CA LEU A 156 1.67 -2.71 -14.16
C LEU A 156 2.28 -1.52 -14.92
N GLY A 157 1.98 -1.39 -16.20
CA GLY A 157 2.46 -0.31 -17.06
C GLY A 157 1.46 0.01 -18.17
N VAL A 158 1.43 1.27 -18.62
CA VAL A 158 0.59 1.69 -19.75
C VAL A 158 1.25 2.77 -20.59
N ALA A 159 0.99 2.74 -21.91
CA ALA A 159 1.35 3.78 -22.85
C ALA A 159 0.24 4.02 -23.90
N GLY A 160 0.09 5.26 -24.34
CA GLY A 160 -0.89 5.65 -25.37
C GLY A 160 -2.34 5.73 -24.91
N MET A 161 -2.58 5.67 -23.59
CA MET A 161 -3.89 5.93 -22.99
C MET A 161 -3.78 6.31 -21.50
N PRO A 162 -4.76 7.04 -20.93
CA PRO A 162 -4.76 7.34 -19.50
C PRO A 162 -5.10 6.09 -18.66
N ALA A 163 -4.43 5.95 -17.52
CA ALA A 163 -4.71 4.87 -16.56
C ALA A 163 -6.08 5.01 -15.88
N ILE A 164 -6.49 6.25 -15.61
CA ILE A 164 -7.75 6.59 -14.95
C ILE A 164 -8.67 7.33 -15.92
N ARG A 165 -9.91 6.88 -16.02
CA ARG A 165 -11.01 7.66 -16.57
C ARG A 165 -11.68 8.42 -15.43
N ASP A 166 -11.43 9.72 -15.38
CA ASP A 166 -11.95 10.60 -14.33
C ASP A 166 -13.34 11.11 -14.72
N HIS A 167 -14.36 10.76 -13.94
CA HIS A 167 -15.72 11.24 -14.11
C HIS A 167 -16.06 12.39 -13.16
N ARG A 168 -15.10 12.87 -12.35
CA ARG A 168 -15.37 13.94 -11.39
C ARG A 168 -15.75 15.24 -12.10
N GLY A 169 -16.80 15.88 -11.59
CA GLY A 169 -17.38 17.08 -12.20
C GLY A 169 -18.33 16.78 -13.38
N GLU A 170 -18.43 15.53 -13.85
CA GLU A 170 -19.50 15.15 -14.78
C GLU A 170 -20.86 15.12 -14.06
N VAL A 171 -21.92 15.40 -14.80
CA VAL A 171 -23.30 15.39 -14.29
C VAL A 171 -24.03 14.18 -14.85
N ASP A 172 -24.60 13.38 -13.96
CA ASP A 172 -25.37 12.19 -14.33
C ASP A 172 -26.73 12.55 -14.99
N PRO A 173 -27.46 11.57 -15.58
CA PRO A 173 -28.75 11.83 -16.21
C PRO A 173 -29.85 12.37 -15.27
N TYR A 174 -29.63 12.36 -13.96
CA TYR A 174 -30.55 12.86 -12.94
C TYR A 174 -30.15 14.24 -12.40
N GLY A 175 -29.05 14.82 -12.90
CA GLY A 175 -28.57 16.13 -12.49
C GLY A 175 -27.60 16.11 -11.31
N ASN A 176 -27.12 14.94 -10.87
CA ASN A 176 -26.14 14.85 -9.78
C ASN A 176 -24.71 14.98 -10.33
N GLU A 177 -23.90 15.82 -9.70
CA GLU A 177 -22.48 15.90 -9.99
C GLU A 177 -21.73 14.72 -9.36
N LEU A 178 -20.90 14.04 -10.14
CA LEU A 178 -20.06 12.95 -9.68
C LEU A 178 -18.83 13.53 -8.95
N GLN A 179 -18.67 13.25 -7.66
CA GLN A 179 -17.60 13.84 -6.83
C GLN A 179 -16.37 12.95 -6.67
N LEU A 180 -16.54 11.63 -6.73
CA LEU A 180 -15.48 10.65 -6.43
C LEU A 180 -15.23 9.65 -7.55
N THR A 181 -16.06 9.66 -8.59
CA THR A 181 -16.08 8.59 -9.59
C THR A 181 -14.84 8.66 -10.46
N GLN A 182 -13.92 7.73 -10.24
CA GLN A 182 -12.76 7.51 -11.08
C GLN A 182 -12.68 6.02 -11.39
N MET A 183 -12.49 5.69 -12.65
CA MET A 183 -12.43 4.31 -13.12
C MET A 183 -10.99 3.97 -13.49
N ALA A 184 -10.42 2.95 -12.84
CA ALA A 184 -9.12 2.39 -13.19
C ALA A 184 -9.23 1.60 -14.49
N VAL A 185 -9.40 2.30 -15.61
CA VAL A 185 -9.82 1.69 -16.87
C VAL A 185 -8.80 0.69 -17.42
N VAL A 186 -7.51 0.93 -17.17
CA VAL A 186 -6.47 -0.03 -17.59
C VAL A 186 -6.53 -1.34 -16.82
N ASP A 187 -7.00 -1.33 -15.56
CA ASP A 187 -7.23 -2.57 -14.80
C ASP A 187 -8.46 -3.33 -15.33
N GLU A 188 -9.52 -2.61 -15.73
CA GLU A 188 -10.69 -3.24 -16.37
C GLU A 188 -10.31 -3.91 -17.70
N LEU A 189 -9.50 -3.23 -18.51
CA LEU A 189 -9.00 -3.77 -19.78
C LEU A 189 -8.01 -4.92 -19.58
N ALA A 190 -7.13 -4.83 -18.57
CA ALA A 190 -6.24 -5.92 -18.20
C ALA A 190 -7.03 -7.17 -17.79
N GLY A 191 -8.03 -7.00 -16.92
CA GLY A 191 -8.95 -8.07 -16.52
C GLY A 191 -9.74 -8.66 -17.69
N ALA A 192 -10.16 -7.85 -18.65
CA ALA A 192 -10.82 -8.30 -19.86
C ALA A 192 -9.87 -9.12 -20.77
N GLY A 193 -8.63 -8.64 -20.96
CA GLY A 193 -7.61 -9.34 -21.74
C GLY A 193 -7.28 -10.72 -21.17
N GLU A 194 -7.26 -10.87 -19.84
CA GLU A 194 -7.01 -12.16 -19.19
C GLU A 194 -8.00 -13.26 -19.59
N LEU A 195 -9.26 -12.90 -19.87
CA LEU A 195 -10.30 -13.88 -20.27
C LEU A 195 -9.94 -14.69 -21.50
N ILE A 196 -9.14 -14.12 -22.42
CA ILE A 196 -8.72 -14.80 -23.65
C ILE A 196 -7.26 -15.26 -23.63
N LYS A 197 -6.41 -14.66 -22.77
CA LYS A 197 -5.01 -15.08 -22.61
C LYS A 197 -4.91 -16.47 -21.99
N GLY A 198 -5.73 -16.71 -20.96
CA GLY A 198 -5.67 -17.92 -20.14
C GLY A 198 -4.30 -18.14 -19.47
N LYS A 199 -4.20 -19.19 -18.64
CA LYS A 199 -2.94 -19.48 -17.92
C LYS A 199 -2.00 -20.44 -18.66
N CYS A 200 -2.56 -21.28 -19.53
CA CYS A 200 -1.85 -22.37 -20.19
C CYS A 200 -1.89 -22.28 -21.71
N ASP A 201 -2.66 -21.35 -22.28
CA ASP A 201 -3.01 -21.34 -23.70
C ASP A 201 -1.92 -20.71 -24.59
N GLN A 202 -0.78 -20.31 -24.00
CA GLN A 202 0.35 -19.68 -24.70
C GLN A 202 -0.05 -18.42 -25.50
N VAL A 203 -0.99 -17.64 -24.96
CA VAL A 203 -1.44 -16.36 -25.53
C VAL A 203 -0.99 -15.23 -24.61
N PRO A 204 0.24 -14.71 -24.76
CA PRO A 204 0.76 -13.67 -23.88
C PRO A 204 0.23 -12.27 -24.21
N VAL A 205 -0.46 -12.10 -25.34
CA VAL A 205 -1.02 -10.81 -25.78
C VAL A 205 -2.48 -10.99 -26.18
N ALA A 206 -3.34 -10.14 -25.61
CA ALA A 206 -4.71 -9.94 -26.06
C ALA A 206 -4.87 -8.54 -26.66
N VAL A 207 -5.78 -8.40 -27.61
CA VAL A 207 -6.14 -7.11 -28.20
C VAL A 207 -7.56 -6.77 -27.79
N VAL A 208 -7.73 -5.64 -27.11
CA VAL A 208 -9.05 -5.05 -26.89
C VAL A 208 -9.29 -3.97 -27.94
N ARG A 209 -10.34 -4.18 -28.73
CA ARG A 209 -10.66 -3.37 -29.90
C ARG A 209 -11.98 -2.65 -29.73
N GLY A 210 -12.02 -1.38 -30.12
CA GLY A 210 -13.22 -0.54 -30.09
C GLY A 210 -13.41 0.28 -28.81
N TYR A 211 -12.40 0.36 -27.94
CA TYR A 211 -12.45 1.16 -26.71
C TYR A 211 -12.25 2.67 -26.98
N PHE A 212 -11.30 3.06 -27.84
CA PHE A 212 -11.17 4.43 -28.36
C PHE A 212 -11.03 4.46 -29.89
N SER A 213 -11.39 5.59 -30.50
CA SER A 213 -11.26 5.83 -31.94
C SER A 213 -9.87 6.33 -32.36
N ALA A 214 -9.08 6.82 -31.40
CA ALA A 214 -7.69 7.23 -31.56
C ALA A 214 -6.99 7.12 -30.19
N THR A 215 -5.69 6.85 -30.17
CA THR A 215 -4.92 6.81 -28.93
C THR A 215 -4.82 8.20 -28.30
N ASN A 216 -4.53 8.26 -27.00
CA ASN A 216 -4.24 9.53 -26.35
C ASN A 216 -2.73 9.62 -26.07
N PRO A 217 -2.01 10.58 -26.67
CA PRO A 217 -0.59 10.79 -26.38
C PRO A 217 -0.35 11.30 -24.96
N ASP A 218 -1.35 11.88 -24.29
CA ASP A 218 -1.27 12.24 -22.88
C ASP A 218 -1.49 11.00 -21.99
N ASP A 219 -0.43 10.21 -21.84
CA ASP A 219 -0.31 9.11 -20.86
C ASP A 219 0.47 9.54 -19.60
N ALA A 220 0.53 10.85 -19.35
CA ALA A 220 1.26 11.47 -18.24
C ALA A 220 0.88 10.82 -16.89
N GLY A 221 1.82 10.07 -16.32
CA GLY A 221 1.68 9.37 -15.04
C GLY A 221 1.71 7.84 -15.13
N GLY A 222 1.46 7.25 -16.31
CA GLY A 222 1.49 5.80 -16.52
C GLY A 222 0.59 5.02 -15.54
N ALA A 223 0.89 3.75 -15.31
CA ALA A 223 0.21 2.92 -14.32
C ALA A 223 0.57 3.34 -12.88
N ARG A 224 1.67 4.08 -12.68
CA ARG A 224 2.00 4.68 -11.37
C ARG A 224 0.89 5.59 -10.84
N ALA A 225 0.07 6.18 -11.70
CA ALA A 225 -1.11 6.94 -11.28
C ALA A 225 -2.14 6.10 -10.49
N LEU A 226 -2.13 4.77 -10.62
CA LEU A 226 -2.98 3.85 -9.85
C LEU A 226 -2.38 3.46 -8.49
N VAL A 227 -1.07 3.66 -8.31
CA VAL A 227 -0.39 3.36 -7.04
C VAL A 227 -0.79 4.43 -6.03
N ARG A 228 -1.46 4.01 -4.95
CA ARG A 228 -1.86 4.91 -3.87
C ARG A 228 -0.63 5.36 -3.10
N ASP A 229 -0.57 6.66 -2.80
CA ASP A 229 0.44 7.22 -1.91
C ASP A 229 0.37 6.57 -0.52
N ALA A 230 1.53 6.27 0.08
CA ALA A 230 1.61 5.60 1.38
C ALA A 230 0.94 6.41 2.51
N ALA A 231 0.94 7.74 2.44
CA ALA A 231 0.26 8.61 3.40
C ALA A 231 -1.27 8.52 3.32
N GLN A 232 -1.80 8.03 2.20
CA GLN A 232 -3.23 7.80 1.99
C GLN A 232 -3.65 6.34 2.20
N ASP A 233 -2.70 5.45 2.50
CA ASP A 233 -2.96 4.02 2.65
C ASP A 233 -3.55 3.69 4.03
N LEU A 234 -4.85 3.39 4.04
CA LEU A 234 -5.58 2.96 5.23
C LEU A 234 -5.29 1.50 5.63
N PHE A 235 -4.54 0.74 4.82
CA PHE A 235 -4.26 -0.68 5.01
C PHE A 235 -2.75 -0.96 4.99
N SER A 236 -1.97 -0.05 5.57
CA SER A 236 -0.51 -0.09 5.53
C SER A 236 0.11 -1.35 6.15
N LEU A 237 -0.55 -2.02 7.09
CA LEU A 237 -0.08 -3.28 7.69
C LEU A 237 -1.20 -4.33 7.78
N GLY A 238 -0.81 -5.60 7.66
CA GLY A 238 -1.65 -6.74 8.02
C GLY A 238 -1.95 -6.75 9.52
N THR A 239 -3.05 -7.41 9.92
CA THR A 239 -3.50 -7.41 11.32
C THR A 239 -2.45 -7.93 12.29
N ALA A 240 -1.67 -8.95 11.91
CA ALA A 240 -0.64 -9.52 12.78
C ALA A 240 0.54 -8.56 12.95
N GLU A 241 0.98 -7.95 11.84
CA GLU A 241 2.05 -6.96 11.80
C GLU A 241 1.68 -5.70 12.58
N ALA A 242 0.45 -5.19 12.42
CA ALA A 242 -0.06 -4.04 13.15
C ALA A 242 -0.10 -4.30 14.68
N ARG A 243 -0.51 -5.51 15.11
CA ARG A 243 -0.50 -5.89 16.53
C ARG A 243 0.92 -6.00 17.08
N ALA A 244 1.84 -6.57 16.31
CA ALA A 244 3.23 -6.70 16.71
C ALA A 244 3.91 -5.31 16.82
N ALA A 245 3.67 -4.43 15.86
CA ALA A 245 4.15 -3.04 15.90
C ALA A 245 3.60 -2.30 17.12
N GLY A 246 2.28 -2.32 17.34
CA GLY A 246 1.68 -1.67 18.51
C GLY A 246 2.19 -2.21 19.86
N LEU A 247 2.50 -3.51 19.96
CA LEU A 247 3.13 -4.08 21.14
C LEU A 247 4.55 -3.55 21.35
N ALA A 248 5.35 -3.46 20.27
CA ALA A 248 6.72 -2.95 20.33
C ALA A 248 6.74 -1.45 20.69
N ASP A 249 5.84 -0.66 20.11
CA ASP A 249 5.70 0.77 20.39
C ASP A 249 5.30 1.01 21.85
N ALA A 250 4.35 0.23 22.37
CA ALA A 250 3.97 0.28 23.78
C ALA A 250 5.13 -0.08 24.72
N ALA A 251 5.93 -1.10 24.36
CA ALA A 251 7.05 -1.57 25.19
C ALA A 251 8.25 -0.61 25.20
N THR A 252 8.42 0.20 24.15
CA THR A 252 9.54 1.14 23.98
C THR A 252 9.12 2.61 24.10
N LEU A 253 7.94 2.84 24.67
CA LEU A 253 7.30 4.15 24.74
C LEU A 253 8.24 5.22 25.33
N ALA A 254 8.57 6.23 24.51
CA ALA A 254 9.47 7.30 24.89
C ALA A 254 8.88 8.20 25.99
N ASP A 255 9.73 8.66 26.89
CA ASP A 255 9.41 9.71 27.85
C ASP A 255 9.80 11.06 27.23
N GLY A 256 8.80 11.82 26.78
CA GLY A 256 9.04 13.01 25.99
C GLY A 256 7.80 13.52 25.28
N ARG A 257 7.80 14.82 24.98
CA ARG A 257 6.70 15.49 24.30
C ARG A 257 6.83 15.44 22.79
N GLY A 258 5.68 15.55 22.12
CA GLY A 258 5.62 15.67 20.68
C GLY A 258 6.12 17.04 20.21
N PRO A 259 6.57 17.16 18.94
CA PRO A 259 7.03 18.44 18.39
C PRO A 259 5.88 19.41 18.06
N THR A 260 4.63 18.94 18.10
CA THR A 260 3.44 19.70 17.70
C THR A 260 2.58 20.05 18.92
N PRO A 261 1.83 21.17 18.88
CA PRO A 261 0.81 21.47 19.87
C PRO A 261 -0.18 20.31 20.03
N VAL A 262 -0.56 20.01 21.27
CA VAL A 262 -1.43 18.88 21.61
C VAL A 262 -2.88 19.17 21.22
N ASP A 263 -3.51 18.26 20.49
CA ASP A 263 -4.97 18.25 20.31
C ASP A 263 -5.66 17.72 21.58
N LEU A 264 -6.34 18.59 22.31
CA LEU A 264 -7.05 18.22 23.54
C LEU A 264 -8.18 17.20 23.29
N THR A 265 -8.71 17.13 22.07
CA THR A 265 -9.71 16.12 21.70
C THR A 265 -9.06 14.73 21.66
N ALA A 266 -7.84 14.64 21.15
CA ALA A 266 -7.04 13.42 21.13
C ALA A 266 -6.71 12.94 22.56
N VAL A 267 -6.38 13.87 23.46
CA VAL A 267 -6.17 13.55 24.89
C VAL A 267 -7.44 12.99 25.54
N ARG A 268 -8.61 13.56 25.26
CA ARG A 268 -9.89 13.05 25.77
C ARG A 268 -10.17 11.65 25.25
N ARG A 269 -9.97 11.39 23.95
CA ARG A 269 -10.10 10.03 23.38
C ARG A 269 -9.18 9.03 24.06
N ALA A 270 -7.93 9.41 24.35
CA ALA A 270 -6.99 8.54 25.05
C ALA A 270 -7.43 8.21 26.49
N ILE A 271 -7.98 9.18 27.22
CA ILE A 271 -8.54 8.95 28.57
C ILE A 271 -9.75 8.02 28.50
N ASP A 272 -10.68 8.28 27.57
CA ASP A 272 -11.88 7.46 27.38
C ASP A 272 -11.53 6.00 27.00
N ALA A 273 -10.50 5.81 26.16
CA ALA A 273 -10.04 4.51 25.71
C ALA A 273 -9.56 3.60 26.86
N VAL A 274 -9.06 4.18 27.95
CA VAL A 274 -8.57 3.42 29.12
C VAL A 274 -9.57 3.35 30.27
N ALA A 275 -10.63 4.18 30.26
CA ALA A 275 -11.56 4.33 31.37
C ALA A 275 -12.19 3.00 31.85
N GLY A 276 -12.44 2.06 30.92
CA GLY A 276 -13.02 0.75 31.24
C GLY A 276 -12.03 -0.32 31.71
N VAL A 277 -10.72 -0.06 31.68
CA VAL A 277 -9.67 -1.05 31.97
C VAL A 277 -8.70 -0.63 33.09
N VAL A 278 -8.83 0.60 33.58
CA VAL A 278 -8.07 1.08 34.75
C VAL A 278 -8.66 0.54 36.05
N THR A 279 -7.86 0.57 37.11
CA THR A 279 -8.29 0.15 38.44
C THR A 279 -9.48 1.01 38.91
N PRO A 280 -10.56 0.42 39.47
CA PRO A 280 -11.65 1.21 40.06
C PRO A 280 -11.12 2.23 41.07
N GLY A 281 -11.47 3.49 40.87
CA GLY A 281 -10.97 4.61 41.68
C GLY A 281 -9.74 5.33 41.12
N THR A 282 -9.07 4.79 40.08
CA THR A 282 -8.08 5.55 39.31
C THR A 282 -8.82 6.60 38.47
N VAL A 283 -8.40 7.86 38.56
CA VAL A 283 -9.00 8.96 37.80
C VAL A 283 -7.92 9.72 37.03
N PHE A 284 -8.15 9.93 35.74
CA PHE A 284 -7.35 10.82 34.90
C PHE A 284 -8.14 12.06 34.54
N THR A 285 -7.61 13.24 34.86
CA THR A 285 -8.28 14.52 34.67
C THR A 285 -7.45 15.40 33.75
N LEU A 286 -7.97 15.71 32.57
CA LEU A 286 -7.41 16.75 31.70
C LEU A 286 -7.73 18.13 32.30
N VAL A 287 -6.70 18.95 32.52
CA VAL A 287 -6.86 20.34 32.97
C VAL A 287 -6.93 21.26 31.74
N ASP A 288 -8.13 21.39 31.18
CA ASP A 288 -8.39 22.18 29.98
C ASP A 288 -8.56 23.68 30.27
N GLU A 289 -9.07 24.05 31.45
CA GLU A 289 -9.18 25.44 31.91
C GLU A 289 -7.79 26.11 32.06
N ALA A 290 -7.56 27.14 31.25
CA ALA A 290 -6.24 27.76 31.11
C ALA A 290 -5.73 28.42 32.40
N GLU A 291 -6.60 29.10 33.15
CA GLU A 291 -6.24 29.75 34.41
C GLU A 291 -5.88 28.72 35.50
N VAL A 292 -6.67 27.64 35.60
CA VAL A 292 -6.42 26.54 36.54
C VAL A 292 -5.11 25.85 36.20
N ARG A 293 -4.88 25.54 34.92
CA ARG A 293 -3.62 24.95 34.46
C ARG A 293 -2.44 25.85 34.78
N ALA A 294 -2.52 27.16 34.48
CA ALA A 294 -1.44 28.11 34.77
C ALA A 294 -1.11 28.17 36.26
N GLY A 295 -2.12 28.18 37.14
CA GLY A 295 -1.94 28.15 38.59
C GLY A 295 -1.22 26.88 39.06
N LEU A 296 -1.67 25.70 38.62
CA LEU A 296 -1.05 24.42 39.01
C LEU A 296 0.38 24.27 38.49
N VAL A 297 0.60 24.64 37.23
CA VAL A 297 1.90 24.56 36.56
C VAL A 297 2.94 25.48 37.20
N ALA A 298 2.53 26.66 37.67
CA ALA A 298 3.44 27.60 38.35
C ALA A 298 4.06 27.01 39.63
N GLU A 299 3.40 26.03 40.25
CA GLU A 299 3.88 25.34 41.46
C GLU A 299 4.74 24.09 41.14
N MET A 300 4.96 23.76 39.86
CA MET A 300 5.65 22.56 39.40
C MET A 300 6.97 22.93 38.71
N PRO A 301 8.11 22.92 39.43
CA PRO A 301 9.41 23.27 38.86
C PRO A 301 9.78 22.37 37.68
N GLY A 302 10.25 22.96 36.59
CA GLY A 302 10.59 22.22 35.37
C GLY A 302 9.38 21.79 34.55
N TRP A 303 8.17 22.27 34.92
CA TRP A 303 7.03 22.14 34.02
C TRP A 303 7.31 22.92 32.74
N PRO A 304 7.15 22.29 31.58
CA PRO A 304 7.55 22.94 30.37
C PRO A 304 6.45 23.79 29.73
N ASP A 305 6.90 24.90 29.15
CA ASP A 305 6.03 25.94 28.60
C ASP A 305 5.06 25.39 27.55
N GLY A 306 3.79 25.79 27.69
CA GLY A 306 2.72 25.46 26.75
C GLY A 306 2.23 24.00 26.79
N ALA A 307 2.80 23.14 27.64
CA ALA A 307 2.38 21.75 27.74
C ALA A 307 0.95 21.61 28.31
N ALA A 308 0.18 20.67 27.75
CA ALA A 308 -1.09 20.29 28.36
C ALA A 308 -0.84 19.43 29.61
N LEU A 309 -1.77 19.49 30.57
CA LEU A 309 -1.65 18.84 31.87
C LEU A 309 -2.75 17.79 32.03
N VAL A 310 -2.36 16.54 32.27
CA VAL A 310 -3.26 15.51 32.79
C VAL A 310 -2.83 15.12 34.20
N LEU A 311 -3.74 15.22 35.16
CA LEU A 311 -3.55 14.75 36.54
C LEU A 311 -4.06 13.33 36.69
N GLY A 312 -3.25 12.45 37.30
CA GLY A 312 -3.65 11.10 37.65
C GLY A 312 -3.77 10.94 39.16
N SER A 313 -4.90 10.43 39.64
CA SER A 313 -5.15 10.12 41.04
C SER A 313 -5.29 8.62 41.24
N ALA A 314 -4.53 8.05 42.17
CA ALA A 314 -4.65 6.65 42.55
C ALA A 314 -5.93 6.41 43.39
N PRO A 315 -6.46 5.17 43.43
CA PRO A 315 -7.55 4.82 44.32
C PRO A 315 -7.20 5.12 45.79
N THR A 316 -8.17 5.67 46.53
CA THR A 316 -8.03 5.96 47.97
C THR A 316 -8.73 4.88 48.81
N PRO A 317 -8.14 4.39 49.91
CA PRO A 317 -6.83 4.77 50.45
C PRO A 317 -5.66 4.23 49.61
N VAL A 318 -4.55 4.98 49.59
CA VAL A 318 -3.36 4.60 48.80
C VAL A 318 -2.55 3.54 49.57
N GLU A 319 -2.55 2.32 49.05
CA GLU A 319 -1.73 1.21 49.54
C GLU A 319 -0.52 0.96 48.61
N PRO A 320 0.58 0.34 49.08
CA PRO A 320 1.74 0.04 48.22
C PRO A 320 1.39 -0.72 46.93
N ILE A 321 0.48 -1.70 47.00
CA ILE A 321 0.01 -2.42 45.81
C ILE A 321 -0.88 -1.54 44.90
N GLY A 322 -1.59 -0.57 45.49
CA GLY A 322 -2.37 0.43 44.77
C GLY A 322 -1.49 1.33 43.90
N LEU A 323 -0.29 1.70 44.39
CA LEU A 323 0.68 2.46 43.60
C LEU A 323 1.25 1.66 42.42
N VAL A 324 1.49 0.36 42.59
CA VAL A 324 1.92 -0.52 41.48
C VAL A 324 0.82 -0.60 40.41
N ARG A 325 -0.44 -0.75 40.83
CA ARG A 325 -1.59 -0.75 39.90
C ARG A 325 -1.77 0.59 39.20
N PHE A 326 -1.65 1.69 39.93
CA PHE A 326 -1.71 3.04 39.38
C PHE A 326 -0.59 3.30 38.36
N GLY A 327 0.63 2.81 38.61
CA GLY A 327 1.72 2.84 37.63
C GLY A 327 1.37 2.10 36.32
N ALA A 328 0.72 0.93 36.41
CA ALA A 328 0.22 0.21 35.25
C ALA A 328 -0.90 0.98 34.52
N ASP A 329 -1.80 1.61 35.26
CA ASP A 329 -2.88 2.46 34.69
C ASP A 329 -2.31 3.70 33.98
N LEU A 330 -1.30 4.34 34.57
CA LEU A 330 -0.57 5.45 33.95
C LEU A 330 0.11 5.01 32.66
N HIS A 331 0.75 3.85 32.65
CA HIS A 331 1.35 3.32 31.42
C HIS A 331 0.30 3.06 30.34
N ARG A 332 -0.87 2.50 30.69
CA ARG A 332 -2.00 2.35 29.74
C ARG A 332 -2.42 3.68 29.14
N LEU A 333 -2.57 4.72 29.97
CA LEU A 333 -2.91 6.06 29.48
C LEU A 333 -1.83 6.60 28.54
N ARG A 334 -0.55 6.48 28.90
CA ARG A 334 0.55 6.94 28.05
C ARG A 334 0.60 6.21 26.70
N VAL A 335 0.30 4.92 26.68
CA VAL A 335 0.16 4.15 25.42
C VAL A 335 -1.02 4.66 24.59
N ALA A 336 -2.17 4.92 25.21
CA ALA A 336 -3.34 5.47 24.52
C ALA A 336 -3.07 6.88 23.95
N LEU A 337 -2.36 7.73 24.70
CA LEU A 337 -1.91 9.04 24.24
C LEU A 337 -0.98 8.93 23.03
N ALA A 338 -0.01 8.02 23.08
CA ALA A 338 0.91 7.81 21.97
C ALA A 338 0.23 7.28 20.71
N ALA A 339 -0.77 6.41 20.85
CA ALA A 339 -1.59 5.93 19.73
C ALA A 339 -2.39 7.08 19.05
N GLU A 340 -2.68 8.14 19.80
CA GLU A 340 -3.29 9.39 19.31
C GLU A 340 -2.24 10.43 18.84
N GLY A 341 -0.95 10.05 18.77
CA GLY A 341 0.15 10.93 18.38
C GLY A 341 0.59 11.92 19.45
N VAL A 342 0.17 11.74 20.71
CA VAL A 342 0.46 12.63 21.83
C VAL A 342 1.63 12.07 22.66
N GLY A 343 2.78 12.74 22.60
CA GLY A 343 3.90 12.46 23.50
C GLY A 343 3.54 12.79 24.95
N SER A 344 4.17 12.11 25.91
CA SER A 344 3.89 12.35 27.33
C SER A 344 5.15 12.21 28.18
N THR A 345 5.29 13.12 29.14
CA THR A 345 6.33 13.09 30.18
C THR A 345 5.71 12.99 31.56
N LEU A 346 6.18 12.03 32.36
CA LEU A 346 5.73 11.87 33.74
C LEU A 346 6.48 12.84 34.66
N LEU A 347 5.74 13.68 35.38
CA LEU A 347 6.26 14.67 36.33
C LEU A 347 5.60 14.50 37.71
N PRO A 348 6.27 14.98 38.78
CA PRO A 348 5.65 15.06 40.10
C PRO A 348 4.36 15.89 40.07
N PRO A 349 3.30 15.51 40.80
CA PRO A 349 2.06 16.27 40.84
C PRO A 349 2.22 17.63 41.54
N PRO A 350 1.30 18.59 41.33
CA PRO A 350 1.30 19.86 42.05
C PRO A 350 1.28 19.64 43.57
N PRO A 351 2.10 20.39 44.35
CA PRO A 351 2.09 20.32 45.80
C PRO A 351 0.69 20.51 46.39
N GLY A 352 0.29 19.70 47.37
CA GLY A 352 -1.00 19.82 48.04
C GLY A 352 -2.22 19.38 47.20
N SER A 353 -2.03 18.96 45.94
CA SER A 353 -3.09 18.34 45.15
C SER A 353 -3.34 16.88 45.59
N PRO A 354 -4.57 16.35 45.41
CA PRO A 354 -4.85 14.94 45.64
C PRO A 354 -4.28 14.02 44.54
N ALA A 355 -3.64 14.58 43.52
CA ALA A 355 -3.07 13.81 42.42
C ALA A 355 -1.83 13.03 42.87
N SER A 356 -1.67 11.83 42.33
CA SER A 356 -0.51 10.96 42.55
C SER A 356 0.54 11.08 41.43
N ALA A 357 0.16 11.66 40.28
CA ALA A 357 1.04 11.92 39.14
C ALA A 357 0.52 13.08 38.27
N ALA A 358 1.42 13.69 37.50
CA ALA A 358 1.08 14.60 36.43
C ALA A 358 1.76 14.16 35.11
N LEU A 359 1.05 14.27 34.00
CA LEU A 359 1.60 14.09 32.66
C LEU A 359 1.64 15.45 31.96
N ALA A 360 2.84 15.85 31.52
CA ALA A 360 3.03 16.94 30.57
C ALA A 360 2.97 16.39 29.14
N LEU A 361 2.09 16.95 28.33
CA LEU A 361 1.86 16.57 26.93
C LEU A 361 2.39 17.64 25.98
#